data_AF-A0A3D1MA43-F1
#
_entry.id   AF-A0A3D1MA43-F1
#
_cell.length_a   1.000
_cell.length_b   1.000
_cell.length_c   1.000
_cell.angle_alpha   90.00
_cell.angle_beta   90.00
_cell.angle_gamma   90.00
#
_symmetry.space_group_name_H-M   'P 1'
#
loop_
_entity.id
_entity.type
_entity.pdbx_description
1 polymer ?
#
loop_
_entity_poly.entity_id
_entity_poly.type
_entity_poly.pdbx_seq_one_letter_code
_entity_poly.pdbx_strand_id
1 'polypeptide(L)'
;MRYFIALALLFISFSLSAQDNVGVGTLTPNPNAALDIESNDKGLLIPRLDAAQRAAIVGLTNVESGLLVYDQTDNLFYYWDGNAWLPMPIDLDDQNIDSV
;
A
#
# COMPACT_ATOMS: atom_id res chain seq x y z
N MET A 1 -12.71 35.00 -35.01
CA MET A 1 -11.74 35.11 -33.89
C MET A 1 -12.40 35.12 -32.50
N ARG A 2 -13.57 35.76 -32.27
CA ARG A 2 -14.26 35.75 -30.95
C ARG A 2 -14.62 34.34 -30.42
N TYR A 3 -15.10 33.44 -31.27
CA TYR A 3 -15.44 32.07 -30.86
C TYR A 3 -14.23 31.16 -30.61
N PHE A 4 -13.06 31.52 -31.14
CA PHE A 4 -11.83 30.72 -31.01
C PHE A 4 -11.25 30.82 -29.61
N ILE A 5 -11.30 32.02 -29.00
CA ILE A 5 -10.89 32.27 -27.62
C ILE A 5 -11.85 31.58 -26.64
N ALA A 6 -13.17 31.60 -26.93
CA ALA A 6 -14.17 30.91 -26.12
C ALA A 6 -13.98 29.38 -26.14
N LEU A 7 -13.64 28.80 -27.31
CA LEU A 7 -13.32 27.37 -27.42
C LEU A 7 -12.03 27.01 -26.66
N ALA A 8 -10.99 27.84 -26.77
CA ALA A 8 -9.73 27.62 -26.06
C ALA A 8 -9.88 27.69 -24.52
N LEU A 9 -10.75 28.57 -24.01
CA LEU A 9 -11.08 28.65 -22.59
C LEU A 9 -11.89 27.45 -22.08
N LEU A 10 -12.74 26.85 -22.93
CA LEU A 10 -13.51 25.64 -22.59
C LEU A 10 -12.61 24.40 -22.40
N PHE A 11 -11.51 24.32 -23.16
CA PHE A 11 -10.53 23.23 -23.06
C PHE A 11 -9.60 23.34 -21.85
N ILE A 12 -9.41 24.53 -21.28
CA ILE A 12 -8.55 24.75 -20.10
C ILE A 12 -9.20 24.27 -18.79
N SER A 13 -10.53 24.12 -18.77
CA SER A 13 -11.29 23.75 -17.55
C SER A 13 -11.45 22.25 -17.33
N PHE A 14 -10.91 21.41 -18.21
CA PHE A 14 -11.02 19.96 -18.09
C PHE A 14 -9.87 19.38 -17.27
N SER A 15 -9.88 19.62 -15.95
CA SER A 15 -9.04 18.88 -15.02
C SER A 15 -9.57 17.45 -14.91
N LEU A 16 -8.97 16.52 -15.65
CA LEU A 16 -9.15 15.09 -15.43
C LEU A 16 -8.45 14.71 -14.12
N SER A 17 -9.17 14.72 -12.99
CA SER A 17 -8.72 13.98 -11.81
C SER A 17 -8.81 12.50 -12.14
N ALA A 18 -7.65 11.88 -12.34
CA ALA A 18 -7.56 10.43 -12.34
C ALA A 18 -7.75 9.94 -10.89
N GLN A 19 -8.90 9.31 -10.63
CA GLN A 19 -9.23 8.41 -9.51
C GLN A 19 -8.67 8.79 -8.12
N ASP A 20 -9.51 9.37 -7.26
CA ASP A 20 -9.17 9.67 -5.85
C ASP A 20 -8.84 8.40 -5.01
N ASN A 21 -9.41 7.25 -5.38
CA ASN A 21 -9.07 5.94 -4.83
C ASN A 21 -9.15 4.84 -5.89
N VAL A 22 -8.38 3.76 -5.68
CA VAL A 22 -8.33 2.60 -6.57
C VAL A 22 -9.08 1.44 -5.92
N GLY A 23 -10.17 1.00 -6.57
CA GLY A 23 -10.88 -0.22 -6.20
C GLY A 23 -10.44 -1.40 -7.07
N VAL A 24 -10.07 -2.52 -6.47
CA VAL A 24 -9.80 -3.79 -7.17
C VAL A 24 -10.83 -4.83 -6.72
N GLY A 25 -11.70 -5.24 -7.65
CA GLY A 25 -12.77 -6.19 -7.34
C GLY A 25 -14.01 -5.58 -6.69
N THR A 26 -14.03 -4.27 -6.46
CA THR A 26 -15.19 -3.52 -5.94
C THR A 26 -15.49 -2.28 -6.80
N LEU A 27 -16.77 -1.93 -6.93
CA LEU A 27 -17.22 -0.70 -7.62
C LEU A 27 -17.45 0.46 -6.64
N THR A 28 -17.42 0.19 -5.34
CA THR A 28 -17.66 1.17 -4.27
C THR A 28 -16.51 1.09 -3.26
N PRO A 29 -15.28 1.46 -3.66
CA PRO A 29 -14.13 1.44 -2.76
C PRO A 29 -14.36 2.33 -1.55
N ASN A 30 -13.84 1.91 -0.40
CA ASN A 30 -13.92 2.63 0.85
C ASN A 30 -13.39 4.08 0.67
N PRO A 31 -14.17 5.12 1.04
CA PRO A 31 -13.78 6.51 0.83
C PRO A 31 -12.54 6.93 1.63
N ASN A 32 -12.14 6.16 2.65
CA ASN A 32 -10.93 6.42 3.44
C ASN A 32 -9.71 5.61 2.97
N ALA A 33 -9.85 4.77 1.95
CA ALA A 33 -8.76 3.96 1.42
C ALA A 33 -8.30 4.50 0.06
N ALA A 34 -7.00 4.71 -0.12
CA ALA A 34 -6.44 5.01 -1.44
C ALA A 34 -6.42 3.78 -2.36
N LEU A 35 -6.35 2.58 -1.78
CA LEU A 35 -6.47 1.29 -2.44
C LEU A 35 -7.39 0.38 -1.62
N ASP A 36 -8.48 -0.09 -2.22
CA ASP A 36 -9.42 -1.04 -1.63
C ASP A 36 -9.50 -2.30 -2.50
N ILE A 37 -9.35 -3.47 -1.91
CA ILE A 37 -9.29 -4.75 -2.62
C ILE A 37 -10.32 -5.70 -2.04
N GLU A 38 -11.28 -6.11 -2.86
CA GLU A 38 -12.32 -7.07 -2.50
C GLU A 38 -12.21 -8.32 -3.38
N SER A 39 -12.09 -9.49 -2.75
CA SER A 39 -12.06 -10.79 -3.43
C SER A 39 -12.48 -11.90 -2.47
N ASN A 40 -13.16 -12.93 -3.00
CA ASN A 40 -13.55 -14.12 -2.24
C ASN A 40 -12.53 -15.27 -2.36
N ASP A 41 -11.56 -15.16 -3.27
CA ASP A 41 -10.69 -16.27 -3.67
C ASP A 41 -9.24 -15.85 -4.00
N LYS A 42 -8.87 -14.57 -3.84
CA LYS A 42 -7.53 -14.03 -4.11
C LYS A 42 -7.01 -13.22 -2.94
N GLY A 43 -5.68 -13.18 -2.82
CA GLY A 43 -4.97 -12.34 -1.87
C GLY A 43 -4.13 -11.26 -2.56
N LEU A 44 -3.52 -10.40 -1.75
CA LEU A 44 -2.55 -9.39 -2.20
C LEU A 44 -1.13 -9.97 -2.12
N LEU A 45 -0.43 -10.02 -3.25
CA LEU A 45 0.98 -10.41 -3.30
C LEU A 45 1.88 -9.18 -3.07
N ILE A 46 2.28 -8.98 -1.82
CA ILE A 46 3.25 -7.95 -1.40
C ILE A 46 4.64 -8.25 -2.00
N PRO A 47 5.49 -7.25 -2.30
CA PRO A 47 6.85 -7.46 -2.78
C PRO A 47 7.61 -8.49 -1.93
N ARG A 48 8.16 -9.51 -2.60
CA ARG A 48 8.93 -10.58 -1.98
C ARG A 48 10.40 -10.33 -2.24
N LEU A 49 11.17 -10.21 -1.16
CA LEU A 49 12.60 -9.90 -1.20
C LEU A 49 13.35 -10.90 -0.34
N ASP A 50 14.61 -11.19 -0.65
CA ASP A 50 15.52 -11.76 0.35
C ASP A 50 16.09 -10.67 1.28
N ALA A 51 16.80 -11.08 2.34
CA ALA A 51 17.33 -10.15 3.33
C ALA A 51 18.30 -9.12 2.74
N ALA A 52 19.08 -9.50 1.72
CA ALA A 52 20.01 -8.59 1.06
C ALA A 52 19.27 -7.58 0.18
N GLN A 53 18.24 -8.02 -0.54
CA GLN A 53 17.39 -7.17 -1.36
C GLN A 53 16.60 -6.16 -0.52
N ARG A 54 16.04 -6.58 0.62
CA ARG A 54 15.37 -5.67 1.56
C ARG A 54 16.34 -4.63 2.13
N ALA A 55 17.53 -5.07 2.55
CA ALA A 55 18.58 -4.17 3.05
C ALA A 55 19.11 -3.20 1.96
N ALA A 56 18.98 -3.56 0.69
CA ALA A 56 19.38 -2.73 -0.44
C ALA A 56 18.35 -1.65 -0.81
N ILE A 57 17.19 -1.58 -0.16
CA ILE A 57 16.25 -0.47 -0.34
C ILE A 57 16.85 0.78 0.32
N VAL A 58 17.33 1.70 -0.51
CA VAL A 58 18.01 2.93 -0.08
C VAL A 58 17.06 4.14 -0.03
N GLY A 59 17.42 5.14 0.77
CA GLY A 59 16.69 6.40 0.84
C GLY A 59 15.47 6.39 1.76
N LEU A 60 15.28 5.33 2.53
CA LEU A 60 14.19 5.25 3.51
C LEU A 60 14.43 6.18 4.70
N THR A 61 13.37 6.88 5.09
CA THR A 61 13.30 7.79 6.23
C THR A 61 12.00 7.54 6.99
N ASN A 62 11.62 8.43 7.91
CA ASN A 62 10.32 8.34 8.57
C ASN A 62 9.12 8.51 7.60
N VAL A 63 9.33 9.05 6.40
CA VAL A 63 8.28 9.26 5.38
C VAL A 63 7.73 7.92 4.88
N GLU A 64 8.58 6.90 4.76
CA GLU A 64 8.21 5.56 4.30
C GLU A 64 7.83 4.63 5.46
N SER A 65 7.60 5.16 6.67
CA SER A 65 7.15 4.34 7.80
C SER A 65 5.83 3.63 7.45
N GLY A 66 5.78 2.31 7.69
CA GLY A 66 4.69 1.43 7.27
C GLY A 66 4.90 0.74 5.91
N LEU A 67 6.00 1.00 5.19
CA LEU A 67 6.35 0.25 3.98
C LEU A 67 6.48 -1.23 4.30
N LEU A 68 5.72 -2.09 3.60
CA LEU A 68 5.60 -3.52 3.89
C LEU A 68 6.25 -4.37 2.79
N VAL A 69 7.01 -5.38 3.20
CA VAL A 69 7.61 -6.40 2.32
C VAL A 69 7.47 -7.79 2.96
N TYR A 70 7.50 -8.83 2.14
CA TYR A 70 7.66 -10.21 2.62
C TYR A 70 9.11 -10.65 2.41
N ASP A 71 9.82 -10.97 3.50
CA ASP A 71 11.19 -11.46 3.45
C ASP A 71 11.22 -12.99 3.33
N GLN A 72 11.83 -13.49 2.25
CA GLN A 72 11.94 -14.91 1.92
C GLN A 72 13.07 -15.64 2.64
N THR A 73 14.01 -14.91 3.25
CA THR A 73 15.08 -15.49 4.08
C THR A 73 14.54 -15.92 5.42
N ASP A 74 13.75 -15.05 6.05
CA ASP A 74 13.14 -15.33 7.37
C ASP A 74 11.73 -15.92 7.26
N ASN A 75 11.11 -15.85 6.07
CA ASN A 75 9.70 -16.19 5.82
C ASN A 75 8.72 -15.36 6.66
N LEU A 76 9.04 -14.07 6.88
CA LEU A 76 8.26 -13.15 7.70
C LEU A 76 7.92 -11.88 6.91
N PHE A 77 6.82 -11.24 7.30
CA PHE A 77 6.56 -9.87 6.89
C PHE A 77 7.43 -8.91 7.68
N TYR A 78 7.99 -7.93 6.97
CA TYR A 78 8.77 -6.85 7.54
C TYR A 78 8.14 -5.51 7.15
N TYR A 79 8.11 -4.59 8.09
CA TYR A 79 7.74 -3.21 7.83
C TYR A 79 8.90 -2.28 8.19
N TRP A 80 8.98 -1.16 7.48
CA TRP A 80 9.88 -0.07 7.84
C TRP A 80 9.24 0.75 8.95
N ASP A 81 9.89 0.88 10.11
CA ASP A 81 9.33 1.66 11.23
C ASP A 81 9.62 3.18 11.12
N GLY A 82 10.44 3.57 10.14
CA GLY A 82 10.97 4.93 9.98
C GLY A 82 12.49 5.03 10.16
N ASN A 83 13.10 4.01 10.78
CA ASN A 83 14.51 3.94 11.14
C ASN A 83 15.16 2.59 10.78
N ALA A 84 14.42 1.49 10.88
CA ALA A 84 14.88 0.14 10.63
C ALA A 84 13.76 -0.76 10.08
N TRP A 85 14.17 -1.86 9.46
CA TRP A 85 13.26 -2.96 9.12
C TRP A 85 12.98 -3.78 10.36
N LEU A 86 11.71 -3.86 10.76
CA LEU A 86 11.25 -4.69 11.86
C LEU A 86 10.35 -5.82 11.34
N PRO A 87 10.50 -7.05 11.85
CA PRO A 87 9.55 -8.11 11.55
C PRO A 87 8.20 -7.75 12.20
N MET A 88 7.09 -8.14 11.54
CA MET A 88 5.79 -8.09 12.22
C MET A 88 5.83 -9.00 13.46
N PRO A 89 5.43 -8.51 14.64
CA PRO A 89 5.40 -9.32 15.84
C PRO A 89 4.55 -10.57 15.61
N ILE A 90 5.14 -11.74 15.85
CA ILE A 90 4.37 -12.96 16.02
C ILE A 90 4.03 -13.02 17.49
N ASP A 91 2.74 -13.07 17.80
CA ASP A 91 2.30 -13.43 19.15
C ASP A 91 2.65 -14.90 19.38
N LEU A 92 3.68 -15.13 20.20
CA LEU A 92 4.15 -16.45 20.59
C LEU A 92 3.58 -16.87 21.95
N ASP A 93 2.69 -16.07 22.53
CA ASP A 93 2.03 -16.41 23.77
C ASP A 93 0.92 -17.40 23.42
N ASP A 94 1.29 -18.68 23.42
CA ASP A 94 0.34 -19.79 23.61
C ASP A 94 -0.47 -19.45 24.86
N GLN A 95 -1.65 -18.85 24.67
CA GLN A 95 -2.62 -18.65 25.73
C GLN A 95 -2.98 -20.06 26.19
N ASN A 96 -2.27 -20.53 27.22
CA ASN A 96 -2.58 -21.70 28.00
C ASN A 96 -3.97 -21.50 28.62
N ILE A 97 -5.01 -21.73 27.83
CA ILE A 97 -6.43 -21.80 28.23
C ILE A 97 -6.70 -23.19 28.84
N ASP A 98 -5.77 -23.67 29.66
CA ASP A 98 -5.97 -24.85 30.50
C ASP A 98 -5.43 -24.58 31.91
N SER A 99 -5.96 -23.51 32.53
CA SER A 99 -5.99 -23.41 33.98
C SER A 99 -7.09 -22.45 34.45
N VAL A 100 -8.36 -22.86 34.36
CA VAL A 100 -9.36 -22.96 35.46
C VAL A 100 -10.52 -23.83 34.98
#